data_AF-A0A7S4QHQ9-F1
#
_entry.id   AF-A0A7S4QHQ9-F1
#
_cell.length_a   1.000
_cell.length_b   1.000
_cell.length_c   1.000
_cell.angle_alpha   90.00
_cell.angle_beta   90.00
_cell.angle_gamma   90.00
#
_symmetry.space_group_name_H-M   'P 1'
#
loop_
_entity.id
_entity.type
_entity.pdbx_description
1 polymer ?
#
loop_
_entity_poly.entity_id
_entity_poly.type
_entity_poly.pdbx_seq_one_letter_code
_entity_poly.pdbx_strand_id
1 'polypeptide(L)'
;RRCPFFCGPPHCSPVGCWRSSMLLSEPETLVSQQAKALAEDFLHIVDRACVPIFGTDRQGQVSVWNEKIAELTEWSKDEVKGKSLIEDLVAEESRSAVQKALTSAISGQ
;
A
#
# COMPACT_ATOMS: atom_id res chain seq x y z
N ARG A 1 35.32 -9.65 -27.00
CA ARG A 1 36.77 -9.60 -26.73
C ARG A 1 37.23 -11.05 -26.55
N ARG A 2 38.27 -11.48 -27.28
CA ARG A 2 38.74 -12.87 -27.42
C ARG A 2 39.00 -13.55 -26.06
N CYS A 3 38.50 -14.77 -25.88
CA CYS A 3 39.02 -15.69 -24.86
C CYS A 3 40.46 -16.07 -25.24
N PRO A 4 41.45 -15.86 -24.35
CA PRO A 4 42.80 -16.30 -24.59
C PRO A 4 42.97 -17.64 -23.87
N PHE A 5 42.65 -18.78 -24.47
CA PHE A 5 43.29 -20.06 -24.12
C PHE A 5 42.89 -21.11 -25.16
N PHE A 6 43.89 -21.83 -25.63
CA PHE A 6 43.85 -22.86 -26.67
C PHE A 6 42.67 -23.83 -26.51
N CYS A 7 41.80 -23.90 -27.53
CA CYS A 7 40.92 -25.05 -27.74
C CYS A 7 41.51 -25.91 -28.86
N GLY A 8 42.17 -27.01 -28.49
CA GLY A 8 42.49 -28.09 -29.42
C GLY A 8 41.35 -29.13 -29.44
N PRO A 9 40.84 -29.54 -30.62
CA PRO A 9 39.92 -30.66 -30.75
C PRO A 9 40.66 -32.01 -30.59
N PRO A 10 39.96 -33.13 -30.30
CA PRO A 10 38.51 -33.31 -30.48
C PRO A 10 37.78 -33.72 -29.18
N HIS A 11 36.45 -33.54 -29.19
CA HIS A 11 35.48 -34.01 -28.18
C HIS A 11 35.26 -33.10 -26.96
N CYS A 12 34.49 -32.02 -27.20
CA CYS A 12 33.74 -31.31 -26.17
C CYS A 12 32.77 -32.27 -25.45
N SER A 13 32.86 -32.34 -24.12
CA SER A 13 31.80 -32.89 -23.25
C SER A 13 30.71 -31.82 -23.04
N PRO A 14 29.40 -32.17 -22.99
CA PRO A 14 28.31 -31.22 -23.16
C PRO A 14 27.99 -30.39 -21.90
N VAL A 15 28.79 -30.49 -20.84
CA VAL A 15 28.55 -29.80 -19.56
C VAL A 15 29.42 -28.56 -19.45
N GLY A 16 28.81 -27.39 -19.70
CA GLY A 16 29.33 -26.13 -19.15
C GLY A 16 29.69 -25.06 -20.18
N CYS A 17 28.72 -24.57 -20.94
CA CYS A 17 28.80 -23.24 -21.52
C CYS A 17 28.08 -22.27 -20.58
N TRP A 18 28.82 -21.77 -19.57
CA TRP A 18 28.33 -20.74 -18.65
C TRP A 18 28.23 -19.41 -19.40
N ARG A 19 27.05 -19.15 -19.99
CA ARG A 19 26.67 -17.79 -20.39
C ARG A 19 25.71 -17.23 -19.35
N SER A 20 26.27 -16.29 -18.58
CA SER A 20 25.63 -15.17 -17.92
C SER A 20 24.27 -15.42 -17.28
N SER A 21 24.31 -15.57 -15.95
CA SER A 21 23.42 -14.91 -14.99
C SER A 21 22.44 -13.90 -15.62
N MET A 22 21.35 -14.42 -16.16
CA MET A 22 20.08 -13.72 -16.23
C MET A 22 19.15 -14.62 -15.43
N LEU A 23 19.21 -14.46 -14.11
CA LEU A 23 18.10 -14.83 -13.24
C LEU A 23 16.86 -14.25 -13.92
N LEU A 24 16.02 -15.12 -14.48
CA LEU A 24 14.64 -14.78 -14.71
C LEU A 24 14.11 -14.45 -13.32
N SER A 25 14.20 -13.17 -12.94
CA SER A 25 13.40 -12.62 -11.86
C SER A 25 11.98 -13.00 -12.22
N GLU A 26 11.38 -13.86 -11.41
CA GLU A 26 10.01 -14.32 -11.57
C GLU A 26 9.09 -13.10 -11.78
N PRO A 27 7.97 -13.23 -12.53
CA PRO A 27 7.08 -12.11 -12.86
C PRO A 27 6.26 -11.62 -11.65
N GLU A 28 6.91 -11.29 -10.54
CA GLU A 28 6.27 -10.61 -9.39
C GLU A 28 6.07 -9.10 -9.64
N THR A 29 6.48 -8.57 -10.79
CA THR A 29 6.66 -7.12 -10.97
C THR A 29 5.44 -6.40 -11.56
N LEU A 30 4.79 -6.91 -12.60
CA LEU A 30 3.80 -6.11 -13.34
C LEU A 30 2.48 -5.90 -12.58
N VAL A 31 1.90 -6.96 -12.01
CA VAL A 31 0.64 -6.88 -11.25
C VAL A 31 0.82 -6.04 -9.98
N SER A 32 1.95 -6.23 -9.27
CA SER A 32 2.31 -5.42 -8.10
C SER A 32 2.53 -3.94 -8.47
N GLN A 33 3.17 -3.65 -9.61
CA GLN A 33 3.37 -2.29 -10.10
C GLN A 33 2.04 -1.60 -10.44
N GLN A 34 1.14 -2.30 -11.13
CA GLN A 34 -0.19 -1.76 -11.44
C GLN A 34 -1.02 -1.53 -10.17
N ALA A 35 -0.95 -2.44 -9.20
CA ALA A 35 -1.62 -2.28 -7.92
C ALA A 35 -1.09 -1.07 -7.12
N LYS A 36 0.24 -0.85 -7.15
CA LYS A 36 0.87 0.32 -6.53
C LYS A 36 0.45 1.61 -7.21
N ALA A 37 0.50 1.66 -8.53
CA ALA A 37 0.08 2.84 -9.29
C ALA A 37 -1.39 3.20 -9.01
N LEU A 38 -2.28 2.20 -8.99
CA LEU A 38 -3.69 2.42 -8.64
C LEU A 38 -3.85 2.94 -7.19
N ALA A 39 -3.08 2.40 -6.25
CA ALA A 39 -3.11 2.85 -4.86
C ALA A 39 -2.61 4.30 -4.73
N GLU A 40 -1.56 4.68 -5.45
CA GLU A 40 -1.04 6.05 -5.50
C GLU A 40 -2.07 7.03 -6.09
N ASP A 41 -2.70 6.66 -7.21
CA ASP A 41 -3.76 7.46 -7.83
C ASP A 41 -4.94 7.66 -6.88
N PHE A 42 -5.35 6.61 -6.16
CA PHE A 42 -6.38 6.71 -5.13
C PHE A 42 -5.98 7.69 -4.02
N LEU A 43 -4.74 7.60 -3.51
CA LEU A 43 -4.25 8.50 -2.48
C LEU A 43 -4.23 9.96 -2.95
N HIS A 44 -3.83 10.23 -4.19
CA HIS A 44 -3.88 11.58 -4.75
C HIS A 44 -5.29 12.17 -4.82
N ILE A 45 -6.29 11.35 -5.11
CA ILE A 45 -7.69 11.80 -5.13
C ILE A 45 -8.17 12.15 -3.72
N VAL A 46 -7.87 11.28 -2.75
CA VAL A 46 -8.22 11.52 -1.35
C VAL A 46 -7.57 12.81 -0.86
N ASP A 47 -6.28 12.98 -1.13
CA ASP A 47 -5.48 14.13 -0.66
C ASP A 47 -6.03 15.48 -1.16
N ARG A 48 -6.49 15.51 -2.41
CA ARG A 48 -6.99 16.75 -3.05
C ARG A 48 -8.46 17.05 -2.78
N ALA A 49 -9.17 16.22 -2.03
CA ALA A 49 -10.58 16.45 -1.79
C ALA A 49 -10.79 17.73 -0.98
N CYS A 50 -11.70 18.59 -1.43
CA CYS A 50 -12.08 19.83 -0.73
C CYS A 50 -12.98 19.60 0.49
N VAL A 51 -13.24 18.34 0.85
CA VAL A 51 -14.07 17.92 1.98
C VAL A 51 -13.28 17.03 2.94
N PRO A 52 -13.65 17.00 4.23
CA PRO A 52 -13.05 16.09 5.21
C PRO A 52 -13.32 14.63 4.81
N ILE A 53 -12.25 13.89 4.49
CA ILE A 53 -12.31 12.45 4.22
C ILE A 53 -11.49 11.73 5.28
N PHE A 54 -12.13 10.77 5.94
CA PHE A 54 -11.47 9.78 6.78
C PHE A 54 -11.96 8.39 6.40
N GLY A 55 -11.14 7.40 6.70
CA GLY A 55 -11.46 5.99 6.49
C GLY A 55 -10.95 5.16 7.65
N THR A 56 -11.72 4.14 8.02
CA THR A 56 -11.35 3.20 9.07
C THR A 56 -11.22 1.78 8.51
N ASP A 57 -10.45 0.94 9.19
CA ASP A 57 -10.50 -0.50 8.97
C ASP A 57 -11.73 -1.14 9.66
N ARG A 58 -11.81 -2.48 9.60
CA ARG A 58 -12.89 -3.26 10.22
C ARG A 58 -12.85 -3.23 11.76
N GLN A 59 -11.71 -2.86 12.33
CA GLN A 59 -11.52 -2.69 13.77
C GLN A 59 -11.90 -1.27 14.22
N GLY A 60 -12.26 -0.38 13.29
CA GLY A 60 -12.59 1.02 13.57
C GLY A 60 -11.35 1.90 13.75
N GLN A 61 -10.16 1.42 13.39
CA GLN A 61 -8.94 2.20 13.45
C GLN A 61 -8.77 3.04 12.20
N VAL A 62 -8.25 4.25 12.35
CA VAL A 62 -8.06 5.17 11.22
C VAL A 62 -6.96 4.68 10.28
N SER A 63 -7.32 4.53 9.02
CA SER A 63 -6.44 4.14 7.90
C SER A 63 -6.24 5.27 6.90
N VAL A 64 -7.24 6.13 6.72
CA VAL A 64 -7.22 7.28 5.80
C VAL A 64 -7.54 8.55 6.58
N TRP A 65 -6.74 9.60 6.36
CA TRP A 65 -6.91 10.93 6.95
C TRP A 65 -6.40 11.96 5.94
N ASN A 66 -7.30 12.78 5.40
CA ASN A 66 -6.96 13.82 4.42
C ASN A 66 -6.51 15.14 5.12
N GLU A 67 -5.77 16.00 4.41
CA GLU A 67 -5.40 17.36 4.85
C GLU A 67 -6.61 18.16 5.33
N LYS A 68 -7.74 18.10 4.60
CA LYS A 68 -8.93 18.86 4.97
C LYS A 68 -9.51 18.50 6.35
N ILE A 69 -9.40 17.24 6.79
CA ILE A 69 -9.82 16.87 8.15
C ILE A 69 -8.74 17.22 9.18
N ALA A 70 -7.46 17.10 8.83
CA ALA A 70 -6.36 17.53 9.69
C ALA A 70 -6.41 19.03 10.02
N GLU A 71 -6.80 19.87 9.06
CA GLU A 71 -7.06 21.30 9.27
C GLU A 71 -8.21 21.56 10.24
N LEU A 72 -9.24 20.72 10.26
CA LEU A 72 -10.44 20.92 11.09
C LEU A 72 -10.26 20.40 12.51
N THR A 73 -9.58 19.27 12.69
CA THR A 73 -9.39 18.64 14.01
C THR A 73 -8.06 19.01 14.64
N GLU A 74 -7.19 19.70 13.89
CA GLU A 74 -5.81 20.03 14.29
C GLU A 74 -4.96 18.79 14.62
N TRP A 75 -5.30 17.65 14.01
CA TRP A 75 -4.54 16.41 14.15
C TRP A 75 -3.91 15.99 12.84
N SER A 76 -2.61 15.73 12.87
CA SER A 76 -1.89 15.23 11.72
C SER A 76 -2.21 13.76 11.42
N LYS A 77 -2.02 13.35 10.17
CA LYS A 77 -2.22 11.97 9.73
C LYS A 77 -1.39 10.97 10.56
N ASP A 78 -0.16 11.34 10.92
CA ASP A 78 0.74 10.47 11.69
C ASP A 78 0.28 10.29 13.14
N GLU A 79 -0.37 11.30 13.74
CA GLU A 79 -0.90 11.21 15.09
C GLU A 79 -2.16 10.36 15.19
N VAL A 80 -2.97 10.28 14.14
CA VAL A 80 -4.24 9.55 14.14
C VAL A 80 -4.14 8.13 13.58
N LYS A 81 -3.09 7.83 12.82
CA LYS A 81 -2.93 6.53 12.17
C LYS A 81 -2.93 5.39 13.19
N GLY A 82 -3.85 4.43 13.02
CA GLY A 82 -4.00 3.28 13.92
C GLY A 82 -4.73 3.57 15.24
N LYS A 83 -5.16 4.81 15.49
CA LYS A 83 -6.03 5.15 16.64
C LYS A 83 -7.48 4.76 16.37
N SER A 84 -8.23 4.50 17.44
CA SER A 84 -9.65 4.22 17.37
C SER A 84 -10.41 5.51 17.05
N LEU A 85 -11.16 5.52 15.94
CA LEU A 85 -11.97 6.68 15.57
C LEU A 85 -12.96 7.03 16.69
N ILE A 86 -13.59 6.02 17.29
CA ILE A 86 -14.65 6.23 18.28
C ILE A 86 -14.07 6.61 19.64
N GLU A 87 -13.05 5.89 20.10
CA GLU A 87 -12.55 6.06 21.47
C GLU A 87 -11.61 7.25 21.59
N ASP A 88 -10.72 7.45 20.61
CA ASP A 88 -9.65 8.45 20.73
C ASP A 88 -10.01 9.79 20.07
N LEU A 89 -10.82 9.75 19.01
CA LEU A 89 -10.99 10.91 18.11
C LEU A 89 -12.39 11.55 18.18
N VAL A 90 -13.41 10.81 18.62
CA VAL A 90 -14.79 11.30 18.72
C VAL A 90 -15.11 11.68 20.16
N ALA A 91 -15.78 12.83 20.31
CA ALA A 91 -16.26 13.33 21.59
C ALA A 91 -17.24 12.34 22.27
N GLU A 92 -17.11 12.19 23.58
CA GLU A 92 -17.82 11.17 24.38
C GLU A 92 -19.33 11.15 24.13
N GLU A 93 -19.95 12.33 24.05
CA GLU A 93 -21.38 12.50 23.84
C GLU A 93 -21.87 11.97 22.49
N SER A 94 -20.98 11.89 21.50
CA SER A 94 -21.31 11.47 20.14
C SER A 94 -20.93 10.02 19.86
N ARG A 95 -20.13 9.37 20.71
CA ARG A 95 -19.59 8.02 20.48
C ARG A 95 -20.66 6.98 20.18
N SER A 96 -21.74 6.96 20.96
CA SER A 96 -22.84 6.00 20.77
C SER A 96 -23.51 6.15 19.40
N ALA A 97 -23.71 7.38 18.93
CA ALA A 97 -24.31 7.65 17.63
C ALA A 97 -23.36 7.25 16.48
N VAL A 98 -22.09 7.67 16.57
CA VAL A 98 -21.08 7.35 15.53
C VAL A 98 -20.79 5.85 15.49
N GLN A 99 -20.70 5.18 16.64
CA GLN A 99 -20.48 3.73 16.70
C GLN A 99 -21.62 2.94 16.07
N LYS A 100 -22.88 3.34 16.31
CA LYS A 100 -24.03 2.73 15.63
C LYS A 100 -23.96 2.93 14.13
N ALA A 101 -23.74 4.17 13.68
CA ALA A 101 -23.63 4.48 12.25
C ALA A 101 -22.51 3.68 11.58
N LEU A 102 -21.33 3.62 12.21
CA LEU A 102 -20.18 2.85 11.72
C LEU A 102 -20.48 1.35 11.68
N THR A 103 -21.11 0.80 12.72
CA THR A 103 -21.45 -0.62 12.80
C THR A 103 -22.47 -1.01 11.74
N SER A 104 -23.51 -0.18 11.53
CA SER A 104 -24.49 -0.37 10.44
C SER A 104 -23.82 -0.32 9.06
N ALA A 105 -22.92 0.64 8.84
CA ALA A 105 -22.19 0.75 7.58
C ALA A 105 -21.31 -0.49 7.31
N ILE A 106 -20.61 -1.01 8.33
CA ILE A 106 -19.76 -2.20 8.20
C ILE A 106 -20.61 -3.48 8.00
N SER A 107 -21.79 -3.57 8.62
CA SER A 107 -22.70 -4.70 8.47
C SER A 107 -23.57 -4.63 7.21
N GLY A 108 -23.59 -3.50 6.51
CA GLY A 108 -24.39 -3.26 5.30
C GLY A 108 -25.88 -3.05 5.56
N GLN A 109 -26.24 -2.53 6.74
CA GLN A 109 -27.61 -2.20 7.14
C GLN A 109 -27.97 -0.73 6.93
#